data_AF-A0A7S0Y1R1-F1
#
_entry.id   AF-A0A7S0Y1R1-F1
#
_cell.length_a   1.000
_cell.length_b   1.000
_cell.length_c   1.000
_cell.angle_alpha   90.00
_cell.angle_beta   90.00
_cell.angle_gamma   90.00
#
_symmetry.space_group_name_H-M   'P 1'
#
loop_
_entity.id
_entity.type
_entity.pdbx_description
1 polymer ?
#
loop_
_entity_poly.entity_id
_entity_poly.type
_entity_poly.pdbx_seq_one_letter_code
_entity_poly.pdbx_strand_id
1 'polypeptide(L)'
;RARLRNSGEGMPPREQSFFYKLFGSSIDSLEIQIRNVHVRYEDGSSDPSRPFAAGVTLDALDLTTAEIKSWAACAWSAQAAVFSKLLSVSGLAIYWQHG
;
A
#
# COMPACT_ATOMS: atom_id res chain seq x y z
N ARG A 1 -32.21 10.09 -35.43
CA ARG A 1 -32.15 9.28 -34.19
C ARG A 1 -30.81 8.55 -34.18
N ALA A 2 -29.86 9.01 -33.35
CA ALA A 2 -28.48 8.53 -33.33
C ALA A 2 -28.37 7.13 -32.70
N ARG A 3 -27.61 6.23 -33.35
CA ARG A 3 -27.20 4.94 -32.76
C ARG A 3 -26.10 5.21 -31.74
N LEU A 4 -26.38 4.93 -30.47
CA LEU A 4 -25.35 4.97 -29.42
C LEU A 4 -24.41 3.77 -29.63
N ARG A 5 -23.14 4.10 -29.86
CA ARG A 5 -22.01 3.19 -30.01
C ARG A 5 -21.76 2.54 -28.64
N ASN A 6 -22.05 1.25 -28.51
CA ASN A 6 -21.75 0.50 -27.31
C ASN A 6 -20.28 0.06 -27.37
N SER A 7 -19.39 0.90 -26.85
CA SER A 7 -17.97 0.59 -26.67
C SER A 7 -17.76 -0.09 -25.32
N GLY A 8 -18.14 -1.36 -25.24
CA GLY A 8 -17.76 -2.26 -24.16
C GLY A 8 -16.72 -3.26 -24.67
N GLU A 9 -15.54 -2.78 -25.08
CA GLU A 9 -14.42 -3.68 -25.34
C GLU A 9 -13.86 -4.14 -23.98
N GLY A 10 -14.36 -5.28 -23.51
CA GLY A 10 -13.70 -6.03 -22.45
C GLY A 10 -12.32 -6.47 -22.94
N MET A 11 -11.32 -6.33 -22.09
CA MET A 11 -9.93 -6.71 -22.35
C MET A 11 -9.86 -8.14 -22.95
N PRO A 12 -9.13 -8.38 -24.06
CA PRO A 12 -9.07 -9.69 -24.67
C PRO A 12 -8.51 -10.75 -23.70
N PRO A 13 -8.95 -12.02 -23.80
CA PRO A 13 -8.61 -13.08 -22.83
C PRO A 13 -7.11 -13.28 -22.57
N ARG A 14 -6.27 -12.98 -23.58
CA ARG A 14 -4.81 -13.06 -23.47
C ARG A 14 -4.23 -11.95 -22.59
N GLU A 15 -4.76 -10.74 -22.69
CA GLU A 15 -4.37 -9.62 -21.84
C GLU A 15 -4.85 -9.87 -20.41
N GLN A 16 -6.08 -10.36 -20.20
CA GLN A 16 -6.56 -10.77 -18.88
C GLN A 16 -5.64 -11.82 -18.24
N SER A 17 -5.15 -12.81 -19.00
CA SER A 17 -4.21 -13.81 -18.51
C SER A 17 -2.84 -13.21 -18.15
N PHE A 18 -2.37 -12.22 -18.90
CA PHE A 18 -1.12 -11.51 -18.62
C PHE A 18 -1.24 -10.65 -17.36
N PHE A 19 -2.29 -9.83 -17.23
CA PHE A 19 -2.53 -9.03 -16.03
C PHE A 19 -2.78 -9.91 -14.81
N TYR A 20 -3.57 -10.99 -14.94
CA TYR A 20 -3.77 -11.94 -13.85
C TYR A 20 -2.46 -12.60 -13.41
N LYS A 21 -1.59 -12.96 -14.35
CA LYS A 21 -0.25 -13.49 -14.02
C LYS A 21 0.63 -12.44 -13.38
N LEU A 22 0.64 -11.20 -13.90
CA LEU A 22 1.39 -10.09 -13.30
C LEU A 22 0.90 -9.81 -11.88
N PHE A 23 -0.39 -9.63 -11.65
CA PHE A 23 -0.92 -9.36 -10.31
C PHE A 23 -0.76 -10.57 -9.39
N GLY A 24 -1.00 -11.79 -9.88
CA GLY A 24 -0.88 -13.02 -9.10
C GLY A 24 0.56 -13.37 -8.70
N SER A 25 1.51 -13.34 -9.64
CA SER A 25 2.91 -13.70 -9.34
C SER A 25 3.70 -12.57 -8.68
N SER A 26 3.27 -11.31 -8.89
CA SER A 26 3.99 -10.17 -8.32
C SER A 26 3.63 -9.90 -6.86
N ILE A 27 2.40 -10.18 -6.41
CA ILE A 27 1.99 -9.94 -5.02
C ILE A 27 2.75 -10.86 -4.04
N ASP A 28 2.95 -12.12 -4.42
CA ASP A 28 3.56 -13.11 -3.52
C ASP A 28 5.03 -12.80 -3.22
N SER A 29 5.76 -12.31 -4.23
CA SER A 29 7.18 -11.94 -4.13
C SER A 29 7.41 -10.46 -3.79
N LEU A 30 6.35 -9.65 -3.66
CA LEU A 30 6.48 -8.22 -3.42
C LEU A 30 7.10 -7.93 -2.06
N GLU A 31 8.22 -7.22 -2.09
CA GLU A 31 8.80 -6.49 -0.96
C GLU A 31 8.51 -5.00 -1.15
N ILE A 32 7.94 -4.35 -0.14
CA ILE A 32 7.62 -2.92 -0.17
C ILE A 32 8.41 -2.23 0.94
N GLN A 33 9.12 -1.17 0.59
CA GLN A 33 9.78 -0.29 1.55
C GLN A 33 9.32 1.14 1.31
N ILE A 34 8.69 1.75 2.32
CA ILE A 34 8.26 3.15 2.30
C ILE A 34 9.05 3.90 3.36
N ARG A 35 9.64 5.03 3.01
CA ARG A 35 10.51 5.81 3.89
C ARG A 35 10.01 7.24 4.02
N ASN A 36 10.32 7.87 5.16
CA ASN A 36 10.12 9.30 5.39
C ASN A 36 8.70 9.78 5.07
N VAL A 37 7.71 9.03 5.54
CA VAL A 37 6.30 9.37 5.34
C VAL A 37 5.93 10.47 6.32
N HIS A 38 5.32 11.53 5.83
CA HIS A 38 4.72 12.57 6.64
C HIS A 38 3.34 12.92 6.08
N VAL A 39 2.31 12.62 6.86
CA VAL A 39 0.93 12.97 6.55
C VAL A 39 0.50 14.07 7.51
N ARG A 40 0.10 15.21 6.96
CA ARG A 40 -0.32 16.38 7.72
C ARG A 40 -1.74 16.77 7.33
N TYR A 41 -2.62 16.81 8.32
CA TYR A 41 -3.95 17.37 8.20
C TYR A 41 -3.92 18.80 8.77
N GLU A 42 -4.35 19.76 7.96
CA GLU A 42 -4.48 21.16 8.37
C GLU A 42 -5.95 21.53 8.38
N ASP A 43 -6.41 22.11 9.48
CA ASP A 43 -7.77 22.61 9.63
C ASP A 43 -7.74 24.09 10.02
N GLY A 44 -8.14 24.92 9.07
CA GLY A 44 -8.40 26.34 9.26
C GLY A 44 -9.84 26.74 8.94
N SER A 45 -10.71 25.77 8.64
CA SER A 45 -12.09 26.03 8.21
C SER A 45 -13.13 25.63 9.25
N SER A 46 -12.88 24.61 10.07
CA SER A 46 -13.84 24.17 11.10
C SER A 46 -13.94 25.16 12.26
N ASP A 47 -12.81 25.71 12.70
CA ASP A 47 -12.76 26.81 13.67
C ASP A 47 -11.78 27.89 13.17
N PRO A 48 -12.26 28.90 12.44
CA PRO A 48 -11.41 30.00 11.96
C PRO A 48 -10.72 30.78 13.08
N SER A 49 -11.19 30.68 14.33
CA SER A 49 -10.57 31.33 15.48
C SER A 49 -9.43 30.52 16.09
N ARG A 50 -9.30 29.23 15.75
CA ARG A 50 -8.31 28.30 16.31
C ARG A 50 -7.85 27.31 15.23
N PRO A 51 -7.07 27.78 14.24
CA PRO A 51 -6.49 26.86 13.27
C PRO A 51 -5.58 25.87 13.98
N PHE A 52 -5.59 24.63 13.52
CA PHE A 52 -4.67 23.61 14.03
C PHE A 52 -4.18 22.73 12.88
N ALA A 53 -3.08 22.04 13.16
CA ALA A 53 -2.62 20.98 12.30
C ALA A 53 -2.27 19.75 13.11
N ALA A 54 -2.70 18.60 12.64
CA ALA A 54 -2.33 17.31 13.18
C ALA A 54 -1.54 16.54 12.12
N GLY A 55 -0.72 15.59 12.53
CA GLY A 55 -0.04 14.76 11.56
C GLY A 55 0.54 13.50 12.15
N VAL A 56 0.88 12.60 11.24
CA VAL A 56 1.57 11.34 11.52
C VAL A 56 2.85 11.33 10.69
N THR A 57 3.95 10.98 11.33
CA THR A 57 5.25 10.75 10.69
C THR A 57 5.65 9.30 10.85
N LEU A 58 6.39 8.78 9.88
CA LEU A 58 6.95 7.46 9.90
C LEU A 58 8.28 7.47 9.17
N ASP A 59 9.36 7.06 9.84
CA ASP A 59 10.67 6.96 9.21
C ASP A 59 10.71 5.80 8.20
N ALA A 60 10.10 4.66 8.56
CA ALA A 60 10.18 3.44 7.78
C ALA A 60 8.95 2.52 7.93
N LEU A 61 8.43 2.04 6.81
CA LEU A 61 7.47 0.93 6.68
C LEU A 61 8.09 -0.13 5.77
N ASP A 62 8.32 -1.34 6.29
CA ASP A 62 8.83 -2.46 5.52
C ASP A 62 7.82 -3.60 5.52
N LEU A 63 7.38 -4.01 4.34
CA LEU A 63 6.57 -5.20 4.12
C LEU A 63 7.44 -6.23 3.40
N THR A 64 7.84 -7.28 4.11
CA THR A 64 8.70 -8.33 3.58
C THR A 64 8.01 -9.69 3.71
N THR A 65 8.36 -10.64 2.84
CA THR A 65 7.91 -12.03 3.00
C THR A 65 8.77 -12.71 4.06
N ALA A 66 8.14 -13.31 5.07
CA ALA A 66 8.81 -14.00 6.17
C ALA A 66 8.28 -15.42 6.32
N GLU A 67 9.15 -16.30 6.83
CA GLU A 67 8.80 -17.68 7.15
C GLU A 67 8.10 -17.76 8.52
N ILE A 68 6.95 -18.44 8.58
CA ILE A 68 6.10 -18.58 9.78
C ILE A 68 6.86 -19.08 11.02
N LYS A 69 7.86 -19.96 10.84
CA LYS A 69 8.56 -20.60 11.96
C LYS A 69 9.64 -19.72 12.57
N SER A 70 10.32 -18.92 11.76
CA SER A 70 11.53 -18.20 12.16
C SER A 70 11.31 -16.70 12.30
N TRP A 71 10.22 -16.15 11.72
CA TRP A 71 10.00 -14.71 11.58
C TRP A 71 11.18 -13.96 10.94
N ALA A 72 12.06 -14.70 10.25
CA ALA A 72 13.18 -14.16 9.52
C ALA A 72 12.74 -13.83 8.08
N ALA A 73 13.28 -12.73 7.55
CA ALA A 73 13.11 -12.40 6.14
C ALA A 73 13.67 -13.54 5.28
N CYS A 74 12.87 -14.03 4.33
CA CYS A 74 13.27 -15.13 3.46
C CYS A 74 12.82 -14.83 2.03
N ALA A 75 13.64 -15.20 1.05
CA ALA A 75 13.26 -15.10 -0.36
C ALA A 75 12.04 -15.99 -0.62
N TRP A 76 11.12 -15.52 -1.45
CA TRP A 76 9.92 -16.27 -1.81
C TRP A 76 10.32 -17.65 -2.37
N SER A 77 9.75 -18.72 -1.79
CA SER A 77 9.92 -20.10 -2.25
C SER A 77 8.57 -20.66 -2.66
N ALA A 78 8.46 -21.08 -3.92
CA ALA A 78 7.27 -21.73 -4.49
C ALA A 78 6.89 -23.05 -3.79
N GLN A 79 7.76 -23.60 -2.94
CA GLN A 79 7.50 -24.85 -2.21
C GLN A 79 6.79 -24.65 -0.85
N ALA A 80 6.66 -23.41 -0.36
CA ALA A 80 5.96 -23.13 0.89
C ALA A 80 4.48 -22.80 0.60
N ALA A 81 3.57 -23.69 0.99
CA ALA A 81 2.13 -23.52 0.77
C ALA A 81 1.50 -22.35 1.56
N VAL A 82 2.21 -21.81 2.57
CA VAL A 82 1.78 -20.67 3.38
C VAL A 82 2.99 -19.79 3.67
N PHE A 83 2.88 -18.50 3.34
CA PHE A 83 3.86 -17.47 3.70
C PHE A 83 3.18 -16.38 4.55
N SER A 84 3.95 -15.73 5.41
CA SER A 84 3.48 -14.56 6.16
C SER A 84 4.12 -13.29 5.60
N LYS A 85 3.37 -12.19 5.56
CA LYS A 85 3.93 -10.87 5.29
C LYS A 85 4.28 -10.22 6.63
N LEU A 86 5.56 -9.98 6.87
CA LEU A 86 6.05 -9.27 8.03
C LEU A 86 6.00 -7.77 7.75
N LEU A 87 5.30 -7.02 8.60
CA LEU A 87 5.25 -5.57 8.55
C LEU A 87 6.11 -4.99 9.69
N SER A 88 7.14 -4.23 9.34
CA SER A 88 7.95 -3.48 10.29
C SER A 88 7.68 -1.99 10.15
N VAL A 89 7.57 -1.31 11.30
CA VAL A 89 7.23 0.11 11.41
C VAL A 89 8.28 0.74 12.32
N SER A 90 8.96 1.79 11.87
CA SER A 90 9.96 2.52 12.67
C SER A 90 9.75 4.03 12.59
N GLY A 91 10.01 4.72 13.70
CA GLY A 91 9.87 6.17 13.77
C GLY A 91 8.42 6.66 13.64
N LEU A 92 7.44 5.86 14.05
CA LEU A 92 6.04 6.28 14.06
C LEU A 92 5.84 7.33 15.14
N ALA A 93 5.43 8.54 14.73
CA ALA A 93 5.05 9.59 15.66
C ALA A 93 3.74 10.24 15.22
N ILE A 94 3.03 10.79 16.19
CA ILE A 94 1.82 11.59 15.98
C ILE A 94 2.05 12.93 16.64
N TYR A 95 1.70 14.02 15.96
CA TYR A 95 1.81 15.35 16.53
C TYR A 95 0.52 16.14 16.35
N TRP A 96 0.39 17.14 17.21
CA TRP A 96 -0.68 18.12 17.17
C TRP A 96 -0.09 19.51 17.42
N GLN A 97 -0.26 20.41 16.46
CA GLN A 97 0.22 21.78 16.46
C GLN A 97 -0.98 22.72 16.50
N HIS A 98 -1.03 23.57 17.51
CA HIS A 98 -1.99 24.67 17.56
C HIS A 98 -1.36 25.84 16.78
N GLY A 99 -2.17 26.51 15.94
CA GLY A 99 -1.78 27.75 15.27
C GLY A 99 -1.76 28.95 16.20
#